data_AF-A0A496QMH9-F1
#
_entry.id   AF-A0A496QMH9-F1
#
_cell.length_a   1.000
_cell.length_b   1.000
_cell.length_c   1.000
_cell.angle_alpha   90.00
_cell.angle_beta   90.00
_cell.angle_gamma   90.00
#
_symmetry.space_group_name_H-M   'P 1'
#
loop_
_entity.id
_entity.type
_entity.pdbx_description
1 polymer ?
#
loop_
_entity_poly.entity_id
_entity_poly.type
_entity_poly.pdbx_seq_one_letter_code
_entity_poly.pdbx_strand_id
1 'polypeptide(L)'
;MCYKLIQRRIMRKSITISIPEELEKEIDTATKEEGYTRSDLIRESLKDYLYFRKLNKLRDVMRLKARNQGIVTDQDVFEKLL
;
A
#
# COMPACT_ATOMS: atom_id res chain seq x y z
N MET A 1 -11.30 -29.93 21.04
CA MET A 1 -10.15 -29.58 20.17
C MET A 1 -10.58 -29.37 18.70
N CYS A 2 -11.77 -28.80 18.42
CA CYS A 2 -12.20 -28.41 17.05
C CYS A 2 -12.69 -26.96 16.94
N TYR A 3 -12.88 -26.24 18.06
CA TYR A 3 -13.39 -24.86 18.01
C TYR A 3 -12.33 -23.78 17.74
N LYS A 4 -11.04 -24.10 17.91
CA LYS A 4 -9.92 -23.14 17.74
C LYS A 4 -9.52 -22.92 16.28
N LEU A 5 -9.94 -23.77 15.34
CA LEU A 5 -9.53 -23.73 13.93
C LEU A 5 -10.48 -22.95 13.03
N ILE A 6 -11.73 -22.69 13.47
CA ILE A 6 -12.74 -21.94 12.70
C ILE A 6 -12.68 -20.42 13.04
N GLN A 7 -11.94 -20.03 14.08
CA GLN A 7 -11.80 -18.65 14.55
C GLN A 7 -10.59 -17.90 13.94
N ARG A 8 -10.09 -18.29 12.76
CA ARG A 8 -9.52 -17.30 11.82
C ARG A 8 -10.67 -16.52 11.18
N ARG A 9 -11.55 -16.00 12.03
CA ARG A 9 -12.57 -15.00 11.74
C ARG A 9 -11.81 -13.87 11.05
N ILE A 10 -12.27 -13.42 9.89
CA ILE A 10 -11.79 -12.16 9.32
C ILE A 10 -12.19 -11.08 10.34
N MET A 11 -11.29 -10.77 11.27
CA MET A 11 -11.54 -9.78 12.32
C MET A 11 -11.54 -8.42 11.66
N ARG A 12 -12.74 -7.92 11.34
CA ARG A 12 -12.91 -6.54 10.91
C ARG A 12 -12.88 -5.65 12.14
N LYS A 13 -12.00 -4.65 12.13
CA LYS A 13 -12.00 -3.55 13.10
C LYS A 13 -12.55 -2.32 12.39
N SER A 14 -13.49 -1.63 13.01
CA SER A 14 -13.99 -0.34 12.52
C SER A 14 -13.00 0.76 12.91
N ILE A 15 -12.82 1.71 12.00
CA ILE A 15 -12.07 2.94 12.24
C ILE A 15 -13.02 4.08 11.93
N THR A 16 -13.20 5.00 12.88
CA THR A 16 -13.91 6.26 12.66
C THR A 16 -12.86 7.35 12.52
N ILE A 17 -12.93 8.10 11.42
CA ILE A 17 -12.01 9.21 11.13
C ILE A 17 -12.83 10.45 10.77
N SER A 18 -12.32 11.61 11.14
CA SER A 18 -12.81 12.88 10.62
C SER A 18 -12.06 13.22 9.34
N ILE A 19 -12.78 13.64 8.31
CA ILE A 19 -12.23 14.08 7.03
C ILE A 19 -12.87 15.42 6.62
N PRO A 20 -12.20 16.23 5.78
CA PRO A 20 -12.81 17.41 5.18
C PRO A 20 -14.06 17.04 4.35
N GLU A 21 -15.07 17.90 4.35
CA GLU A 21 -16.32 17.69 3.61
C GLU A 21 -16.09 17.50 2.10
N GLU A 22 -15.13 18.24 1.54
CA GLU A 22 -14.74 18.14 0.13
C GLU A 22 -14.26 16.73 -0.22
N LEU A 23 -13.44 16.12 0.66
CA LEU A 23 -12.95 14.76 0.47
C LEU A 23 -14.07 13.72 0.56
N GLU A 24 -15.05 13.93 1.44
CA GLU A 24 -16.23 13.05 1.49
C GLU A 24 -17.00 13.07 0.16
N LYS A 25 -17.20 14.25 -0.43
CA LYS A 25 -17.87 14.41 -1.73
C LYS A 25 -17.11 13.73 -2.87
N GLU A 26 -15.79 13.81 -2.87
CA GLU A 26 -14.94 13.11 -3.85
C GLU A 26 -15.07 11.59 -3.71
N ILE A 27 -15.01 11.06 -2.48
CA ILE A 27 -15.21 9.62 -2.20
C ILE A 27 -16.59 9.16 -2.70
N ASP A 28 -17.64 9.96 -2.47
CA ASP A 28 -18.99 9.67 -2.93
C ASP A 28 -19.13 9.64 -4.44
N THR A 29 -18.41 10.53 -5.13
CA THR A 29 -18.43 10.59 -6.59
C THR A 29 -17.73 9.36 -7.16
N ALA A 30 -16.52 9.07 -6.70
CA ALA A 30 -15.73 7.91 -7.14
C ALA A 30 -16.46 6.58 -6.90
N THR A 31 -17.09 6.41 -5.73
CA THR A 31 -17.82 5.17 -5.40
C THR A 31 -19.06 4.95 -6.26
N LYS A 32 -19.76 6.02 -6.68
CA LYS A 32 -20.92 5.92 -7.59
C LYS A 32 -20.54 5.50 -9.00
N GLU A 33 -19.38 5.95 -9.49
CA GLU A 33 -18.91 5.65 -10.84
C GLU A 33 -18.36 4.23 -10.97
N GLU A 34 -17.67 3.74 -9.94
CA GLU A 34 -16.92 2.48 -9.99
C GLU A 34 -17.66 1.27 -9.38
N GLY A 35 -18.81 1.50 -8.70
CA GLY A 35 -19.60 0.44 -8.07
C GLY A 35 -19.01 -0.10 -6.76
N TYR A 36 -18.05 0.59 -6.16
CA TYR A 36 -17.45 0.24 -4.86
C TYR A 36 -18.19 0.89 -3.70
N THR A 37 -18.09 0.30 -2.50
CA THR A 37 -18.51 1.00 -1.27
C THR A 37 -17.41 1.96 -0.80
N ARG A 38 -17.79 3.03 -0.07
CA ARG A 38 -16.82 3.94 0.59
C ARG A 38 -15.77 3.17 1.40
N SER A 39 -16.21 2.13 2.12
CA SER A 39 -15.33 1.30 2.95
C SER A 39 -14.36 0.45 2.13
N ASP A 40 -14.73 0.04 0.92
CA ASP A 40 -13.84 -0.73 0.05
C ASP A 40 -12.79 0.18 -0.57
N LEU A 41 -13.23 1.33 -1.13
CA LEU A 41 -12.32 2.34 -1.66
C LEU A 41 -11.27 2.73 -0.61
N ILE A 42 -11.69 3.17 0.58
CA ILE A 42 -10.77 3.60 1.65
C ILE A 42 -9.83 2.45 2.06
N ARG A 43 -10.33 1.21 2.14
CA ARG A 43 -9.52 0.07 2.55
C ARG A 43 -8.44 -0.25 1.52
N GLU A 44 -8.78 -0.28 0.25
CA GLU A 44 -7.80 -0.54 -0.82
C GLU A 44 -6.80 0.61 -0.94
N SER A 45 -7.25 1.87 -0.89
CA SER A 45 -6.35 3.02 -0.87
C SER A 45 -5.35 2.98 0.30
N LEU A 46 -5.79 2.58 1.50
CA LEU A 46 -4.89 2.43 2.66
C LEU A 46 -3.89 1.29 2.48
N LYS A 47 -4.30 0.17 1.87
CA LYS A 47 -3.38 -0.94 1.55
C LYS A 47 -2.31 -0.49 0.57
N ASP A 48 -2.71 0.18 -0.50
CA ASP A 48 -1.79 0.68 -1.54
C ASP A 48 -0.81 1.70 -0.96
N TYR A 49 -1.31 2.67 -0.20
CA TYR A 49 -0.47 3.63 0.50
C TYR A 49 0.59 2.94 1.38
N LEU A 50 0.17 1.97 2.20
CA LEU A 50 1.09 1.24 3.07
C LEU A 50 2.08 0.37 2.29
N TYR A 51 1.66 -0.21 1.18
CA TYR A 51 2.52 -0.98 0.28
C TYR A 51 3.61 -0.09 -0.33
N PHE A 52 3.23 1.01 -0.99
CA PHE A 52 4.18 1.94 -1.59
C PHE A 52 5.09 2.58 -0.54
N ARG A 53 4.58 2.89 0.66
CA ARG A 53 5.41 3.39 1.77
C ARG A 53 6.50 2.39 2.16
N LYS A 54 6.19 1.09 2.22
CA LYS A 54 7.18 0.03 2.52
C LYS A 54 8.17 -0.13 1.37
N LEU A 55 7.68 -0.17 0.14
CA LEU A 55 8.52 -0.28 -1.06
C LEU A 55 9.51 0.87 -1.17
N ASN A 56 9.07 2.11 -0.93
CA ASN A 56 9.94 3.28 -0.97
C ASN A 56 11.04 3.20 0.09
N LYS A 57 10.71 2.83 1.32
CA LYS A 57 11.71 2.61 2.38
C LYS A 57 12.75 1.54 1.99
N LEU A 58 12.29 0.43 1.42
CA LEU A 58 13.19 -0.63 0.95
C LEU A 58 14.11 -0.10 -0.17
N ARG A 59 13.53 0.61 -1.13
CA ARG A 59 14.25 1.19 -2.25
C ARG A 59 15.34 2.16 -1.81
N ASP A 60 15.11 2.97 -0.78
CA ASP A 60 16.12 3.88 -0.24
C ASP A 60 17.32 3.11 0.35
N VAL A 61 17.06 2.05 1.12
CA VAL A 61 18.11 1.18 1.66
C VAL A 61 18.88 0.47 0.54
N MET A 62 18.16 -0.04 -0.46
CA MET A 62 18.78 -0.74 -1.59
C MET A 62 19.61 0.21 -2.46
N ARG A 63 19.15 1.44 -2.69
CA ARG A 63 19.89 2.47 -3.42
C ARG A 63 21.22 2.81 -2.74
N LEU A 64 21.22 2.96 -1.41
CA LEU A 64 22.46 3.21 -0.67
C LEU A 64 23.44 2.04 -0.81
N LYS A 65 22.96 0.80 -0.70
CA LYS A 65 23.80 -0.40 -0.90
C LYS A 65 24.37 -0.48 -2.32
N ALA A 66 23.53 -0.22 -3.33
CA ALA A 66 23.94 -0.20 -4.73
C ALA A 66 25.03 0.84 -4.99
N ARG A 67 24.87 2.07 -4.47
CA ARG A 67 25.88 3.13 -4.58
C ARG A 67 27.21 2.75 -3.93
N ASN A 68 27.19 2.12 -2.76
CA ASN A 68 28.41 1.64 -2.11
C ASN A 68 29.13 0.54 -2.91
N GLN A 69 28.43 -0.11 -3.83
CA GLN A 69 28.98 -1.08 -4.78
C GLN A 69 29.33 -0.44 -6.13
N GLY A 70 29.20 0.89 -6.28
CA GLY A 70 29.45 1.60 -7.54
C GLY A 70 28.34 1.50 -8.57
N ILE A 71 27.13 1.06 -8.18
CA ILE A 71 25.97 0.97 -9.07
C ILE A 71 25.10 2.21 -8.85
N VAL A 72 25.05 3.10 -9.84
CA VAL A 72 24.32 4.37 -9.76
C VAL A 72 23.35 4.54 -10.94
N THR A 73 23.75 4.05 -12.10
CA THR A 73 23.01 4.11 -13.37
C THR A 73 22.54 2.73 -13.80
N ASP A 74 21.62 2.70 -14.75
CA ASP A 74 21.18 1.45 -15.36
C ASP A 74 22.34 0.76 -16.11
N GLN A 75 23.26 1.53 -16.70
CA GLN A 75 24.46 0.99 -17.35
C GLN A 75 25.35 0.23 -16.36
N ASP A 76 25.57 0.76 -15.16
CA ASP A 76 26.34 0.08 -14.11
C ASP A 76 25.70 -1.25 -13.68
N VAL A 77 24.37 -1.36 -13.78
CA VAL A 77 23.64 -2.59 -13.50
C VAL A 77 23.94 -3.63 -14.58
N PHE A 78 23.89 -3.23 -15.85
CA PHE A 78 24.16 -4.13 -16.98
C PHE A 78 25.61 -4.61 -16.97
N GLU A 79 26.58 -3.72 -16.74
CA GLU A 79 28.02 -4.06 -16.70
C GLU A 79 28.41 -5.00 -15.56
N LYS A 80 27.60 -5.10 -14.50
CA LYS A 80 27.87 -6.00 -13.37
C LYS A 80 27.13 -7.34 -13.43
N LEU A 81 26.08 -7.44 -14.25
CA LEU A 81 25.26 -8.65 -14.36
C LEU A 81 25.55 -9.46 -15.64
N LEU A 82 26.23 -8.85 -16.62
CA LEU A 82 26.68 -9.47 -17.87
C LEU A 82 28.21 -9.54 -17.88
#